data_AF-A0A7W0ZDX5-F1
#
_entry.id   AF-A0A7W0ZDX5-F1
#
_cell.length_a   1.000
_cell.length_b   1.000
_cell.length_c   1.000
_cell.angle_alpha   90.00
_cell.angle_beta   90.00
_cell.angle_gamma   90.00
#
_symmetry.space_group_name_H-M   'P 1'
#
loop_
_entity.id
_entity.type
_entity.pdbx_description
1 polymer ?
#
loop_
_entity_poly.entity_id
_entity_poly.type
_entity_poly.pdbx_seq_one_letter_code
_entity_poly.pdbx_strand_id
1 'polypeptide(L)' 'ALEVLRATGPLAVTSANRSGSPPATTVGEARTALGKGVGVFVDGGRCAGAPSTVLSLVGPPLVLRRGAVTEEDLGVG' A
#
# COMPACT_ATOMS: atom_id res chain seq x y z
N ALA A 1 0.17 8.94 6.96
CA ALA A 1 -0.91 8.61 6.01
C ALA A 1 -2.24 9.28 6.36
N LEU A 2 -2.77 9.09 7.58
CA LEU A 2 -4.09 9.63 7.97
C LEU A 2 -4.20 11.16 7.84
N GLU A 3 -3.16 11.91 8.19
CA GLU A 3 -3.16 13.37 8.05
C GLU A 3 -3.29 13.82 6.58
N VAL A 4 -2.56 13.17 5.67
CA VAL A 4 -2.67 13.41 4.22
C VAL A 4 -4.08 13.11 3.73
N LEU A 5 -4.69 12.01 4.17
CA LEU A 5 -6.07 11.66 3.81
C LEU A 5 -7.09 12.66 4.36
N ARG A 6 -6.88 13.21 5.56
CA ARG A 6 -7.75 14.27 6.09
C ARG A 6 -7.69 15.56 5.26
N ALA A 7 -6.51 15.90 4.74
CA ALA A 7 -6.31 17.10 3.93
C ALA A 7 -6.80 16.93 2.48
N THR A 8 -6.77 15.72 1.94
CA THR A 8 -7.04 15.46 0.50
C THR A 8 -8.36 14.75 0.22
N GLY A 9 -8.95 14.10 1.22
CA GLY A 9 -10.06 13.16 1.04
C GLY A 9 -9.58 11.76 0.63
N PRO A 10 -10.46 10.95 0.02
CA PRO A 10 -10.09 9.63 -0.50
C PRO A 10 -8.98 9.72 -1.54
N LEU A 11 -7.98 8.84 -1.41
CA LEU A 11 -6.88 8.73 -2.37
C LEU A 11 -6.82 7.33 -2.98
N ALA A 12 -6.88 7.26 -4.31
CA ALA A 12 -6.53 6.05 -5.04
C ALA A 12 -5.00 5.93 -5.07
N VAL A 13 -4.46 4.96 -4.34
CA VAL A 13 -3.01 4.77 -4.21
C VAL A 13 -2.60 3.34 -4.54
N THR A 14 -1.43 3.22 -5.13
CA THR A 14 -0.70 1.96 -5.30
C THR A 14 0.59 2.03 -4.49
N SER A 15 1.36 0.93 -4.46
CA SER A 15 2.71 0.98 -3.92
C SER A 15 3.60 1.95 -4.72
N ALA A 16 4.53 2.62 -4.04
CA ALA A 16 5.41 3.62 -4.60
C ALA A 16 6.60 2.97 -5.33
N ASN A 17 6.37 2.48 -6.55
CA ASN A 17 7.38 1.84 -7.37
C ASN A 17 7.01 1.91 -8.86
N ARG A 18 7.98 1.61 -9.72
CA ARG A 18 7.69 1.31 -11.13
C ARG A 18 7.08 -0.09 -11.22
N SER A 19 6.18 -0.28 -12.19
CA SER A 19 5.56 -1.58 -12.45
C SER A 19 6.60 -2.68 -12.61
N GLY A 20 6.43 -3.79 -11.90
CA GLY A 20 7.35 -4.93 -11.87
C GLY A 20 8.54 -4.80 -10.91
N SER A 21 8.80 -3.62 -10.34
CA SER A 21 9.82 -3.43 -9.31
C SER A 21 9.26 -3.65 -7.89
N PRO A 22 10.11 -3.98 -6.91
CA PRO A 22 9.70 -4.01 -5.51
C PRO A 22 9.16 -2.65 -5.03
N PRO A 23 8.20 -2.64 -4.09
CA PRO A 23 7.69 -1.41 -3.49
C PRO A 23 8.78 -0.69 -2.67
N ALA A 24 8.86 0.64 -2.78
CA ALA A 24 9.75 1.42 -1.92
C ALA A 24 9.27 1.37 -0.45
N THR A 25 10.22 1.19 0.45
CA THR A 25 10.02 1.18 1.91
C THR A 25 10.57 2.44 2.59
N THR A 26 11.32 3.27 1.86
CA THR A 26 11.84 4.56 2.33
C THR A 26 11.60 5.65 1.29
N VAL A 27 11.62 6.92 1.73
CA VAL A 27 11.50 8.05 0.80
C VAL A 27 12.66 8.10 -0.19
N GLY A 28 13.86 7.65 0.21
CA GLY A 28 15.04 7.58 -0.65
C GLY A 28 14.86 6.58 -1.78
N GLU A 29 14.36 5.38 -1.48
CA GLU A 29 13.99 4.37 -2.49
C GLU A 29 12.92 4.91 -3.45
N ALA A 30 11.88 5.58 -2.92
CA ALA A 30 10.81 6.16 -3.73
C ALA A 30 11.32 7.25 -4.67
N ARG A 31 12.20 8.14 -4.19
CA ARG A 31 12.82 9.19 -5.01
C ARG A 31 13.68 8.60 -6.12
N THR A 32 14.45 7.56 -5.82
CA THR A 32 15.25 6.83 -6.83
C THR A 32 14.37 6.17 -7.87
N ALA A 33 13.26 5.53 -7.47
CA ALA A 33 12.39 4.81 -8.38
C ALA A 33 11.54 5.73 -9.27
N LEU A 34 10.95 6.79 -8.70
CA LEU A 34 9.93 7.63 -9.36
C LEU A 34 10.47 8.99 -9.82
N GLY A 35 11.49 9.52 -9.16
CA GLY A 35 12.20 10.74 -9.55
C GLY A 35 11.28 11.91 -9.87
N LYS A 36 11.47 12.49 -11.06
CA LYS A 36 10.74 13.68 -11.55
C LYS A 36 9.26 13.43 -11.89
N GLY A 37 8.81 12.16 -11.91
CA GLY A 37 7.41 11.82 -12.17
C GLY A 37 6.49 12.12 -10.98
N VAL A 38 7.04 12.53 -9.84
CA VAL A 38 6.31 12.81 -8.60
C VAL A 38 6.69 14.20 -8.10
N GLY A 39 5.68 15.04 -7.88
CA GLY A 39 5.88 16.42 -7.42
C GLY A 39 6.19 16.55 -5.93
N VAL A 40 5.75 15.59 -5.11
CA VAL A 40 5.90 15.64 -3.64
C VAL A 40 6.25 14.26 -3.10
N PHE A 41 7.23 14.22 -2.20
CA PHE A 41 7.60 13.04 -1.43
C PHE A 41 7.49 13.39 0.06
N VAL A 42 6.73 12.61 0.82
CA VAL A 42 6.56 12.79 2.26
C VAL A 42 7.42 11.74 2.97
N ASP A 43 8.36 12.19 3.81
CA ASP A 43 9.18 11.29 4.62
C ASP A 43 8.46 10.97 5.94
N GLY A 44 8.07 9.71 6.10
CA GLY A 44 7.47 9.17 7.32
C GLY A 44 8.33 8.09 7.97
N GLY A 45 9.62 7.99 7.60
CA GLY A 45 10.49 6.91 8.01
C GLY A 45 10.32 5.63 7.19
N ARG A 46 10.86 4.51 7.69
CA ARG A 46 10.83 3.21 7.01
C ARG A 46 9.48 2.52 7.22
N CYS A 47 8.86 2.09 6.14
CA CYS A 47 7.71 1.19 6.18
C CYS A 47 8.18 -0.26 6.42
N ALA A 48 7.83 -0.83 7.57
CA ALA A 48 8.17 -2.22 7.93
C ALA A 48 7.06 -3.24 7.65
N GLY A 49 5.90 -2.80 7.17
CA GLY A 49 4.72 -3.66 6.99
C GLY A 49 4.68 -4.42 5.65
N ALA A 50 4.05 -5.59 5.67
CA ALA A 50 3.69 -6.32 4.46
C ALA A 50 2.53 -5.63 3.70
N PRO A 51 2.36 -5.88 2.39
CA PRO A 51 1.19 -5.42 1.64
C PRO A 51 -0.13 -5.84 2.29
N SER A 52 -1.20 -5.08 2.03
CA SER A 52 -2.52 -5.41 2.55
C SER A 52 -3.08 -6.71 1.96
N THR A 53 -3.86 -7.42 2.77
CA THR A 53 -4.74 -8.51 2.32
C THR A 53 -5.93 -7.92 1.56
N VAL A 54 -6.36 -8.57 0.48
CA VAL A 54 -7.53 -8.17 -0.31
C VAL A 54 -8.54 -9.31 -0.27
N LEU A 55 -9.69 -9.05 0.36
CA LEU A 55 -10.82 -9.96 0.47
C LEU A 55 -11.97 -9.44 -0.42
N SER A 56 -12.43 -10.26 -1.35
CA SER A 56 -13.67 -10.00 -2.08
C SER A 56 -14.85 -10.31 -1.17
N LEU A 57 -15.83 -9.41 -1.14
CA LEU A 57 -17.15 -9.63 -0.53
C LEU A 57 -18.27 -9.71 -1.58
N VAL A 58 -17.89 -9.87 -2.85
CA VAL A 58 -18.86 -10.13 -3.94
C VAL A 58 -19.23 -11.62 -3.88
N GLY A 59 -20.42 -11.92 -3.34
CA GLY A 59 -20.82 -13.28 -3.03
C GLY A 59 -20.15 -13.81 -1.75
N PRO A 60 -19.88 -15.12 -1.63
CA PRO A 60 -19.13 -15.66 -0.51
C PRO A 60 -17.74 -15.01 -0.40
N PRO A 61 -17.24 -14.74 0.82
CA PRO A 61 -15.91 -14.17 1.01
C PRO A 61 -14.81 -14.99 0.31
N LEU A 62 -13.95 -14.30 -0.46
CA LEU A 62 -12.84 -14.93 -1.19
C LEU A 62 -11.57 -14.09 -1.08
N VAL A 63 -10.49 -14.67 -0.59
CA VAL A 63 -9.18 -14.00 -0.52
C VAL A 63 -8.60 -13.88 -1.94
N LEU A 64 -8.50 -12.66 -2.45
CA LEU A 64 -7.91 -12.34 -3.75
C LEU A 64 -6.39 -12.14 -3.66
N ARG A 65 -5.90 -11.65 -2.51
CA ARG A 65 -4.47 -11.48 -2.25
C ARG A 65 -4.19 -11.63 -0.77
N ARG A 66 -3.26 -12.52 -0.42
CA ARG A 66 -2.72 -12.65 0.95
C ARG A 66 -1.75 -11.52 1.25
N GLY A 67 -1.82 -11.00 2.47
CA GLY A 67 -1.02 -9.86 2.94
C GLY A 67 -0.87 -9.89 4.45
N ALA A 68 -0.74 -8.72 5.06
CA ALA A 68 -0.46 -8.56 6.50
C ALA A 68 -1.55 -9.12 7.44
N VAL A 69 -2.78 -9.31 6.96
CA VAL A 69 -3.91 -9.86 7.74
C VAL A 69 -4.20 -11.27 7.26
N THR A 70 -4.20 -12.24 8.17
CA THR A 70 -4.36 -13.67 7.84
C THR A 70 -5.83 -14.06 7.64
N GLU A 71 -6.07 -15.24 7.06
CA GLU A 71 -7.40 -15.84 6.95
C GLU A 71 -8.01 -16.12 8.34
N GLU A 72 -7.15 -16.49 9.30
CA GLU A 72 -7.53 -16.67 10.71
C GLU A 72 -7.95 -15.35 11.36
N ASP A 73 -7.20 -14.26 11.15
CA ASP A 73 -7.57 -12.92 11.64
C ASP A 73 -8.92 -12.45 11.07
N LEU A 74 -9.24 -12.86 9.84
CA LEU A 74 -10.48 -12.50 9.14
C LEU A 74 -11.65 -13.40 9.50
N GLY A 75 -11.42 -14.54 10.18
CA GLY A 75 -12.45 -15.54 10.45
C GLY A 75 -13.02 -16.19 9.18
N VAL A 76 -12.23 -16.23 8.10
CA VAL A 76 -12.62 -16.85 6.82
C VAL A 76 -11.66 -18.02 6.57
N GLY A 77 -12.12 -19.24 6.87
CA GLY A 77 -11.34 -20.48 6.74
C GLY A 77 -12.25 -21.70 6.77
#